data_AF-A0A8E1VVB3-F1
#
_entry.id   AF-A0A8E1VVB3-F1
#
_cell.length_a   1.000
_cell.length_b   1.000
_cell.length_c   1.000
_cell.angle_alpha   90.00
_cell.angle_beta   90.00
_cell.angle_gamma   90.00
#
_symmetry.space_group_name_H-M   'P 1'
#
loop_
_entity.id
_entity.type
_entity.pdbx_description
1 polymer ?
#
loop_
_entity_poly.entity_id
_entity_poly.type
_entity_poly.pdbx_seq_one_letter_code
_entity_poly.pdbx_strand_id
1 'polypeptide(L)'
;MMAITTAPGVTQRMLANGHLELTCRTTNRHIECEPVAAAMWIALKQHNGDVDQAATTLSALWETNEEDTRYDLIALAGSLCSLGMATES
;
A
#
# COMPACT_ATOMS: atom_id res chain seq x y z
N MET A 1 -11.50 0.68 12.71
CA MET A 1 -10.13 1.01 12.30
C MET A 1 -9.87 0.20 11.05
N MET A 2 -9.65 0.84 9.91
CA MET A 2 -9.48 0.13 8.63
C MET A 2 -8.05 -0.43 8.58
N ALA A 3 -7.91 -1.75 8.55
CA ALA A 3 -6.61 -2.39 8.40
C ALA A 3 -6.48 -2.96 6.98
N ILE A 4 -5.49 -2.47 6.24
CA ILE A 4 -5.18 -2.92 4.88
C ILE A 4 -4.18 -4.07 4.92
N THR A 5 -4.64 -5.23 4.47
CA THR A 5 -3.81 -6.44 4.40
C THR A 5 -3.61 -6.90 2.97
N THR A 6 -2.56 -7.67 2.74
CA THR A 6 -2.27 -8.26 1.43
C THR A 6 -3.28 -9.37 1.15
N ALA A 7 -3.91 -9.37 -0.03
CA ALA A 7 -4.92 -10.37 -0.33
C ALA A 7 -4.31 -11.79 -0.40
N PRO A 8 -5.07 -12.86 -0.06
CA PRO A 8 -4.57 -14.23 -0.13
C PRO A 8 -4.05 -14.61 -1.51
N GLY A 9 -2.85 -15.19 -1.57
CA GLY A 9 -2.22 -15.62 -2.83
C GLY A 9 -1.53 -14.50 -3.61
N VAL A 10 -1.52 -13.27 -3.09
CA VAL A 10 -0.70 -12.16 -3.60
C VAL A 10 0.71 -12.27 -3.04
N THR A 11 1.69 -12.14 -3.93
CA THR A 11 3.10 -12.04 -3.62
C THR A 11 3.58 -10.64 -3.94
N GLN A 12 4.57 -10.17 -3.17
CA GLN A 12 5.10 -8.82 -3.27
C GLN A 12 6.61 -8.89 -3.48
N ARG A 13 7.13 -8.09 -4.41
CA ARG A 13 8.55 -8.02 -4.72
C ARG A 13 8.99 -6.58 -4.90
N MET A 14 10.09 -6.23 -4.24
CA MET A 14 10.74 -4.94 -4.46
C MET A 14 11.68 -5.03 -5.67
N LEU A 15 11.50 -4.14 -6.64
CA LEU A 15 12.35 -4.02 -7.81
C LEU A 15 13.52 -3.07 -7.54
N ALA A 16 14.61 -3.22 -8.30
CA ALA A 16 15.83 -2.43 -8.10
C ALA A 16 15.66 -0.93 -8.40
N ASN A 17 14.63 -0.56 -9.16
CA ASN A 17 14.22 0.82 -9.43
C ASN A 17 13.35 1.42 -8.31
N GLY A 18 13.09 0.68 -7.23
CA GLY A 18 12.23 1.11 -6.12
C GLY A 18 10.74 0.86 -6.34
N HIS A 19 10.34 0.29 -7.47
CA HIS A 19 8.94 -0.07 -7.75
C HIS A 19 8.54 -1.35 -7.05
N LEU A 20 7.29 -1.41 -6.60
CA LEU A 20 6.72 -2.60 -5.96
C LEU A 20 5.92 -3.40 -6.97
N GLU A 21 6.32 -4.64 -7.18
CA GLU A 21 5.59 -5.62 -7.96
C GLU A 21 4.64 -6.40 -7.05
N LEU A 22 3.34 -6.42 -7.40
CA LEU A 22 2.32 -7.24 -6.76
C LEU A 22 1.78 -8.24 -7.77
N THR A 23 1.88 -9.53 -7.44
CA THR A 23 1.44 -10.62 -8.31
C THR A 23 0.44 -11.50 -7.57
N CYS A 24 -0.78 -11.59 -8.09
CA CYS A 24 -1.83 -12.47 -7.60
C CYS A 24 -1.89 -13.75 -8.43
N ARG A 25 -1.44 -14.88 -7.86
CA ARG A 25 -1.40 -16.16 -8.60
C ARG A 25 -2.78 -16.73 -8.92
N THR A 26 -3.77 -16.47 -8.06
CA THR A 26 -5.13 -16.98 -8.24
C THR A 26 -5.87 -16.29 -9.39
N THR A 27 -5.62 -15.00 -9.61
CA THR A 27 -6.24 -14.22 -10.70
C THR A 27 -5.32 -14.02 -11.90
N ASN A 28 -4.08 -14.50 -11.82
CA ASN A 28 -3.00 -14.23 -12.78
C ASN A 28 -2.82 -12.74 -13.10
N ARG A 29 -3.12 -11.87 -12.12
CA ARG A 29 -2.93 -10.42 -12.24
C ARG A 29 -1.57 -10.02 -11.71
N HIS A 30 -0.98 -9.04 -12.39
CA HIS A 30 0.29 -8.43 -12.03
C HIS A 30 0.13 -6.92 -12.16
N ILE A 31 0.61 -6.20 -11.16
CA ILE A 31 0.70 -4.74 -11.18
C ILE A 31 2.06 -4.31 -10.66
N GLU A 32 2.53 -3.19 -11.20
CA GLU A 32 3.73 -2.51 -10.74
C GLU A 32 3.32 -1.15 -10.15
N CYS A 33 3.64 -0.95 -8.89
CA CYS A 33 3.42 0.28 -8.16
C CYS A 33 4.68 1.13 -8.22
N GLU A 34 4.52 2.41 -8.56
CA GLU A 34 5.60 3.40 -8.56
C GLU A 34 6.24 3.56 -7.17
N PRO A 35 7.44 4.17 -7.05
CA PRO A 35 8.20 4.20 -5.81
C PRO A 35 7.45 4.86 -4.63
N VAL A 36 6.65 5.88 -4.90
CA VAL A 36 5.82 6.53 -3.87
C VAL A 36 4.76 5.58 -3.35
N ALA A 37 4.03 4.90 -4.25
CA ALA A 37 3.05 3.89 -3.88
C ALA A 37 3.69 2.68 -3.18
N ALA A 38 4.91 2.30 -3.57
CA ALA A 38 5.69 1.27 -2.89
C ALA A 38 6.04 1.66 -1.45
N ALA A 39 6.49 2.89 -1.23
CA ALA A 39 6.78 3.40 0.11
C ALA A 39 5.52 3.49 0.98
N MET A 40 4.41 3.95 0.42
CA MET A 40 3.10 3.92 1.07
C MET A 40 2.69 2.51 1.51
N TRP A 41 2.84 1.53 0.61
CA TRP A 41 2.57 0.13 0.93
C TRP A 41 3.48 -0.40 2.05
N ILE A 42 4.77 -0.07 2.02
CA ILE A 42 5.71 -0.47 3.08
C ILE A 42 5.29 0.11 4.43
N ALA A 43 4.92 1.38 4.49
CA ALA A 43 4.43 2.01 5.72
C ALA A 43 3.18 1.30 6.24
N LEU A 44 2.18 1.03 5.36
CA LEU A 44 1.01 0.23 5.74
C LEU A 44 1.42 -1.11 6.33
N LYS A 45 2.34 -1.85 5.69
CA LYS A 45 2.82 -3.15 6.20
C LYS A 45 3.53 -3.04 7.55
N GLN A 46 4.32 -1.98 7.78
CA GLN A 46 5.01 -1.75 9.05
C GLN A 46 4.03 -1.46 10.19
N HIS A 47 2.89 -0.83 9.90
CA HIS A 47 1.85 -0.51 10.86
C HIS A 47 0.67 -1.48 10.82
N ASN A 48 0.86 -2.73 10.40
CA ASN A 48 -0.18 -3.77 10.34
C ASN A 48 -1.44 -3.41 9.53
N GLY A 49 -1.28 -2.56 8.52
CA GLY A 49 -2.35 -2.07 7.66
C GLY A 49 -3.07 -0.84 8.20
N ASP A 50 -2.65 -0.30 9.35
CA ASP A 50 -3.25 0.89 9.96
C ASP A 50 -2.92 2.15 9.15
N VAL A 51 -3.95 2.67 8.48
CA VAL A 51 -3.85 3.84 7.60
C VAL A 51 -3.49 5.09 8.39
N ASP A 52 -4.03 5.27 9.60
CA ASP A 52 -3.82 6.49 10.38
C ASP A 52 -2.37 6.52 10.90
N GLN A 53 -1.88 5.41 11.46
CA GLN A 53 -0.48 5.31 11.93
C GLN A 53 0.52 5.41 10.77
N ALA A 54 0.20 4.82 9.61
CA ALA A 54 1.03 4.95 8.42
C ALA A 54 1.05 6.39 7.90
N ALA A 55 -0.09 7.09 7.92
CA ALA A 55 -0.19 8.48 7.49
C ALA A 55 0.63 9.42 8.37
N THR A 56 0.50 9.31 9.70
CA THR A 56 1.30 10.10 10.66
C THR A 56 2.80 9.88 10.46
N THR A 57 3.21 8.63 10.20
CA THR A 57 4.62 8.29 10.01
C THR A 57 5.16 8.83 8.68
N LEU A 58 4.41 8.66 7.59
CA LEU A 58 4.83 9.13 6.27
C LEU A 58 4.83 10.65 6.16
N SER A 59 3.83 11.32 6.72
CA SER A 59 3.75 12.78 6.67
C SER A 59 4.94 13.42 7.38
N ALA A 60 5.38 12.84 8.50
CA ALA A 60 6.59 13.27 9.20
C ALA A 60 7.87 13.01 8.38
N LEU A 61 7.98 11.86 7.71
CA LEU A 61 9.16 11.50 6.90
C LEU A 61 9.28 12.30 5.61
N TRP A 62 8.15 12.67 5.01
CA TRP A 62 8.09 13.38 3.73
C TRP A 62 7.90 14.88 3.90
N GLU A 63 7.73 15.36 5.14
CA GLU A 63 7.43 16.75 5.47
C GLU A 63 6.17 17.26 4.74
N THR A 64 5.16 16.38 4.64
CA THR A 64 3.87 16.66 3.99
C THR A 64 2.75 16.85 5.01
N ASN A 65 1.60 17.37 4.55
CA ASN A 65 0.41 17.42 5.38
C ASN A 65 -0.12 15.99 5.67
N GLU A 66 -0.50 15.73 6.91
CA GLU A 66 -0.99 14.43 7.35
C GLU A 66 -2.33 14.05 6.73
N GLU A 67 -3.27 15.00 6.59
CA GLU A 67 -4.57 14.73 5.97
C GLU A 67 -4.45 14.38 4.49
N ASP A 68 -3.57 15.09 3.77
CA ASP A 68 -3.29 14.79 2.36
C ASP A 68 -2.63 13.41 2.21
N THR A 69 -1.65 13.10 3.05
CA THR A 69 -0.96 11.80 3.05
C THR A 69 -1.92 10.65 3.39
N ARG A 70 -2.85 10.88 4.33
CA ARG A 70 -3.91 9.94 4.67
C ARG A 70 -4.85 9.73 3.50
N TYR A 71 -5.22 10.79 2.79
CA TYR A 71 -6.08 10.68 1.61
C TYR A 71 -5.41 9.84 0.50
N ASP A 72 -4.12 10.06 0.25
CA ASP A 72 -3.35 9.29 -0.72
C ASP A 72 -3.25 7.81 -0.34
N LEU A 73 -3.02 7.51 0.94
CA LEU A 73 -3.01 6.14 1.45
C LEU A 73 -4.35 5.43 1.26
N ILE A 74 -5.47 6.13 1.54
CA ILE A 74 -6.82 5.59 1.31
C ILE A 74 -7.05 5.35 -0.18
N ALA A 75 -6.63 6.27 -1.05
CA ALA A 75 -6.77 6.12 -2.49
C ALA A 75 -5.96 4.93 -3.03
N LEU A 76 -4.72 4.76 -2.54
CA LEU A 76 -3.90 3.60 -2.86
C LEU A 76 -4.54 2.30 -2.38
N ALA A 77 -4.98 2.26 -1.11
CA ALA A 77 -5.62 1.09 -0.52
C ALA A 77 -6.89 0.68 -1.29
N GLY A 78 -7.77 1.64 -1.58
CA GLY A 78 -8.97 1.42 -2.38
C GLY A 78 -8.65 0.90 -3.79
N SER A 79 -7.61 1.43 -4.43
CA SER A 79 -7.14 0.95 -5.72
C SER A 79 -6.66 -0.51 -5.65
N LEU A 80 -5.81 -0.85 -4.67
CA LEU A 80 -5.31 -2.20 -4.47
C LEU A 80 -6.44 -3.19 -4.12
N CYS A 81 -7.42 -2.78 -3.31
CA CYS A 81 -8.59 -3.57 -2.99
C CYS A 81 -9.47 -3.83 -4.23
N SER A 82 -9.74 -2.81 -5.04
CA SER A 82 -10.49 -2.98 -6.30
C SER A 82 -9.78 -3.90 -7.29
N LEU A 83 -8.45 -3.95 -7.23
CA LEU A 83 -7.63 -4.83 -8.06
C LEU A 83 -7.52 -6.27 -7.50
N GLY A 84 -8.04 -6.52 -6.29
CA GLY A 84 -7.91 -7.81 -5.59
C GLY A 84 -6.50 -8.09 -5.09
N MET A 85 -5.68 -7.04 -4.92
CA MET A 85 -4.31 -7.12 -4.41
C MET A 85 -4.23 -6.94 -2.90
N ALA A 86 -5.20 -6.22 -2.32
CA ALA A 86 -5.33 -6.00 -0.89
C ALA A 86 -6.77 -6.29 -0.42
N THR A 87 -6.92 -6.46 0.88
CA THR A 87 -8.22 -6.64 1.55
C THR A 87 -8.32 -5.71 2.75
N GLU A 88 -9.47 -5.09 2.91
CA GLU A 88 -9.86 -4.36 4.12
C GLU A 88 -10.40 -5.33 5.16
N SER A 89 -9.95 -5.17 6.40
CA SER A 89 -10.39 -5.93 7.59
C SER A 89 -10.77 -5.01 8.73
#